data_AF-A0A1B6NTE3-F1
#
_entry.id   AF-A0A1B6NTE3-F1
#
_cell.length_a   1.000
_cell.length_b   1.000
_cell.length_c   1.000
_cell.angle_alpha   90.00
_cell.angle_beta   90.00
_cell.angle_gamma   90.00
#
_symmetry.space_group_name_H-M   'P 1'
#
loop_
_entity.id
_entity.type
_entity.pdbx_description
1 polymer ?
#
loop_
_entity_poly.entity_id
_entity_poly.type
_entity_poly.pdbx_seq_one_letter_code
_entity_poly.pdbx_strand_id
1 'polypeptide(L)' 'MNIIRPITKADYNALKEIAVESGIGFTSLPVNDELLQRKIDRAE' A
#
# COMPACT_ATOMS: atom_id res chain seq x y z
N MET A 1 -7.69 1.74 19.78
CA MET A 1 -6.25 1.50 19.97
C MET A 1 -5.65 1.34 18.59
N ASN A 2 -4.67 2.15 18.21
CA ASN A 2 -4.00 2.02 16.90
C ASN A 2 -2.64 1.36 17.12
N ILE A 3 -2.29 0.39 16.27
CA ILE A 3 -1.02 -0.35 16.32
C ILE A 3 -0.32 -0.15 14.99
N ILE A 4 0.98 0.16 15.04
CA ILE A 4 1.85 0.21 13.87
C ILE A 4 2.52 -1.16 13.74
N ARG A 5 2.44 -1.76 12.55
CA ARG A 5 3.04 -3.06 12.23
C ARG A 5 3.54 -3.06 10.77
N PRO A 6 4.40 -4.02 10.38
CA PRO A 6 4.75 -4.23 8.98
C PRO A 6 3.50 -4.47 8.12
N ILE A 7 3.57 -4.02 6.87
CA ILE A 7 2.55 -4.29 5.85
C ILE A 7 2.67 -5.74 5.41
N THR A 8 1.54 -6.40 5.17
CA THR A 8 1.48 -7.80 4.73
C THR A 8 0.60 -7.92 3.50
N LYS A 9 0.61 -9.09 2.84
CA LYS A 9 -0.25 -9.36 1.68
C LYS A 9 -1.75 -9.22 1.98
N ALA A 10 -2.17 -9.42 3.23
CA ALA A 10 -3.56 -9.22 3.64
C ALA A 10 -4.00 -7.75 3.59
N ASP A 11 -3.04 -6.80 3.65
CA ASP A 11 -3.31 -5.36 3.67
C ASP A 11 -3.46 -4.77 2.27
N TYR A 12 -3.23 -5.55 1.23
CA TYR A 12 -3.18 -5.10 -0.16
C TYR A 12 -4.40 -4.27 -0.57
N ASN A 13 -5.60 -4.77 -0.28
CA ASN A 13 -6.84 -4.10 -0.68
C ASN A 13 -6.96 -2.72 0.00
N ALA A 14 -6.73 -2.66 1.31
CA ALA A 14 -6.77 -1.40 2.05
C ALA A 14 -5.69 -0.43 1.55
N LEU A 15 -4.50 -0.93 1.25
CA LEU A 15 -3.40 -0.13 0.72
C LEU A 15 -3.72 0.46 -0.67
N LYS A 16 -4.41 -0.31 -1.52
CA LYS A 16 -4.88 0.11 -2.84
C LYS A 16 -5.98 1.17 -2.74
N GLU A 17 -6.94 1.01 -1.83
CA GLU A 17 -7.96 2.03 -1.58
C GLU A 17 -7.33 3.35 -1.13
N ILE A 18 -6.38 3.31 -0.18
CA ILE A 18 -5.63 4.49 0.25
C ILE A 18 -4.87 5.13 -0.91
N ALA A 19 -4.27 4.33 -1.80
CA ALA A 19 -3.59 4.83 -2.99
C ALA A 19 -4.54 5.61 -3.93
N VAL A 20 -5.75 5.09 -4.13
CA VAL A 20 -6.78 5.73 -4.96
C VAL A 20 -7.25 7.04 -4.32
N GLU A 21 -7.52 7.02 -3.01
CA GLU A 21 -7.97 8.21 -2.27
C GLU A 21 -6.89 9.29 -2.19
N SER A 22 -5.62 8.90 -2.09
CA SER A 22 -4.49 9.83 -2.03
C SER A 22 -4.25 10.56 -3.36
N GLY A 23 -4.75 10.01 -4.47
CA GLY A 23 -4.64 10.60 -5.80
C GLY A 23 -3.21 10.61 -6.37
N ILE A 24 -3.08 11.17 -7.58
CA ILE A 24 -1.86 11.11 -8.40
C ILE A 24 -0.64 11.83 -7.79
N GLY A 25 -0.85 12.71 -6.80
CA GLY A 25 0.23 13.46 -6.14
C GLY A 25 1.04 12.62 -5.15
N PHE A 26 0.55 11.43 -4.80
CA PHE A 26 1.15 10.59 -3.78
C PHE A 26 2.09 9.53 -4.39
N THR A 27 3.22 9.99 -4.91
CA THR A 27 4.18 9.19 -5.71
C THR A 27 4.81 8.02 -4.96
N SER A 28 4.81 8.06 -3.62
CA SER A 28 5.29 6.97 -2.75
C SER A 28 4.34 5.77 -2.69
N LEU A 29 3.06 5.94 -3.06
CA LEU A 29 2.03 4.91 -3.06
C LEU A 29 1.17 5.04 -4.33
N PRO A 30 1.70 4.57 -5.47
CA PRO A 30 1.00 4.67 -6.74
C PRO A 30 -0.20 3.70 -6.81
N VAL A 31 -1.24 4.09 -7.54
CA VAL A 31 -2.37 3.20 -7.91
C VAL A 31 -1.90 2.22 -9.00
N ASN A 32 -0.97 1.35 -8.66
CA ASN A 32 -0.41 0.34 -9.55
C ASN A 32 -0.21 -0.98 -8.80
N ASP A 33 -0.98 -1.99 -9.19
CA ASP A 33 -1.02 -3.28 -8.53
C ASP A 33 0.36 -3.96 -8.41
N GLU A 34 1.19 -3.91 -9.46
CA GLU A 34 2.53 -4.51 -9.46
C GLU A 34 3.47 -3.78 -8.49
N LEU A 35 3.45 -2.45 -8.48
CA LEU A 35 4.32 -1.65 -7.60
C LEU A 35 3.90 -1.78 -6.13
N LEU A 36 2.60 -1.87 -5.86
CA LEU A 36 2.08 -2.12 -4.51
C LEU A 36 2.49 -3.51 -4.01
N GLN A 37 2.34 -4.53 -4.85
CA GLN A 37 2.73 -5.90 -4.50
C GLN A 37 4.23 -6.02 -4.22
N ARG A 38 5.09 -5.37 -5.03
CA ARG A 38 6.55 -5.31 -4.80
C ARG A 38 6.92 -4.61 -3.51
N LYS A 39 6.18 -3.57 -3.10
CA LYS A 39 6.41 -2.88 -1.81
C LYS A 39 6.09 -3.78 -0.63
N ILE A 40 4.99 -4.53 -0.70
CA ILE A 40 4.62 -5.50 0.32
C ILE A 40 5.67 -6.61 0.40
N ASP A 41 6.07 -7.17 -0.74
CA ASP A 41 7.07 -8.25 -0.80
C ASP A 41 8.43 -7.83 -0.24
N ARG A 42 8.84 -6.57 -0.46
CA ARG A 42 10.06 -6.01 0.13
C ARG A 42 9.96 -5.77 1.64
N ALA A 43 8.76 -5.59 2.18
CA ALA A 43 8.53 -5.26 3.58
C ALA A 43 8.24 -6.49 4.45
N GLU A 44 7.91 -7.63 3.83
CA GLU A 44 7.75 -8.96 4.46
C GLU A 44 9.11 -9.55 4.87
#